data_AF-A0A9E2DCP5-F1
#
_entry.id   AF-A0A9E2DCP5-F1
#
_cell.length_a   1.000
_cell.length_b   1.000
_cell.length_c   1.000
_cell.angle_alpha   90.00
_cell.angle_beta   90.00
_cell.angle_gamma   90.00
#
_symmetry.space_group_name_H-M   'P 1'
#
loop_
_entity.id
_entity.type
_entity.pdbx_description
1 polymer ?
#
loop_
_entity_poly.entity_id
_entity_poly.type
_entity_poly.pdbx_seq_one_letter_code
_entity_poly.pdbx_strand_id
1 'polypeptide(L)'
;MTISEPGIQLIQGASASQILYTCLAAAVQAYPEVFKAIQFPKQARDFKRQYAAVLPRFEAARINQPNRADIARLLAETFQAHLVYQSDEGTQSLQDHLATPSQALPLERLPGNCQPGWQPNLHFLDQDWADLTRLGEALSSKNVISRDAKTALDWLTQNLDNPQHVDLSQRKIVIFGASAEMAPTAQFNAAGAEILWLDLAAPTMLAASERRGGGIQYVADGFNLLTQPA
;
A
#
# COMPACT_ATOMS: atom_id res chain seq x y z
N MET A 1 8.02 31.75 -15.89
CA MET A 1 8.16 30.68 -14.89
C MET A 1 6.99 29.76 -15.12
N THR A 2 7.24 28.53 -15.56
CA THR A 2 6.19 27.50 -15.64
C THR A 2 5.76 27.20 -14.22
N ILE A 3 4.51 27.54 -13.89
CA ILE A 3 3.89 27.18 -12.63
C ILE A 3 3.85 25.64 -12.62
N SER A 4 4.54 25.01 -11.67
CA SER A 4 4.42 23.56 -11.48
C SER A 4 2.98 23.25 -11.11
N GLU A 5 2.40 22.19 -11.67
CA GLU A 5 1.07 21.73 -11.25
C GLU A 5 0.99 21.62 -9.71
N PRO A 6 -0.14 22.03 -9.11
CA PRO A 6 -0.38 21.84 -7.68
C PRO A 6 -0.21 20.37 -7.28
N GLY A 7 0.33 20.13 -6.10
CA GLY A 7 0.44 18.77 -5.58
C GLY A 7 1.39 18.60 -4.39
N ILE A 8 1.45 17.35 -3.94
CA ILE A 8 2.33 16.87 -2.89
C ILE A 8 3.77 16.94 -3.38
N GLN A 9 4.61 17.64 -2.63
CA GLN A 9 6.03 17.75 -2.89
C GLN A 9 6.84 17.47 -1.63
N LEU A 10 8.12 17.17 -1.85
CA LEU A 10 9.11 17.15 -0.77
C LEU A 10 9.47 18.60 -0.42
N ILE A 11 9.53 18.89 0.88
CA ILE A 11 9.86 20.22 1.39
C ILE A 11 11.17 20.75 0.77
N GLN A 12 11.14 21.98 0.27
CA GLN A 12 12.30 22.68 -0.31
C GLN A 12 13.01 21.90 -1.45
N GLY A 13 12.31 21.02 -2.16
CA GLY A 13 12.91 20.21 -3.23
C GLY A 13 13.98 19.23 -2.72
N ALA A 14 13.92 18.84 -1.44
CA ALA A 14 14.84 17.86 -0.87
C ALA A 14 14.82 16.55 -1.67
N SER A 15 15.98 15.92 -1.83
CA SER A 15 16.03 14.62 -2.52
C SER A 15 15.45 13.50 -1.64
N ALA A 16 14.84 12.49 -2.27
CA ALA A 16 14.37 11.30 -1.56
C ALA A 16 15.45 10.64 -0.69
N SER A 17 16.71 10.61 -1.17
CA SER A 17 17.83 10.06 -0.39
C SER A 17 18.15 10.86 0.87
N GLN A 18 17.95 12.19 0.84
CA GLN A 18 18.16 13.06 1.99
C GLN A 18 17.07 12.82 3.04
N ILE A 19 15.82 12.72 2.61
CA ILE A 19 14.69 12.48 3.52
C ILE A 19 14.78 11.08 4.12
N LEU A 20 15.12 10.06 3.34
CA LEU A 20 15.36 8.72 3.86
C LEU A 20 16.44 8.75 4.96
N TYR A 21 17.56 9.43 4.71
CA TYR A 21 18.59 9.63 5.73
C TYR A 21 18.03 10.30 6.99
N THR A 22 17.28 11.39 6.85
CA THR A 22 16.69 12.11 7.99
C THR A 22 15.76 11.22 8.81
N CYS A 23 14.89 10.44 8.15
CA CYS A 23 13.97 9.53 8.83
C CYS A 23 14.74 8.46 9.63
N LEU A 24 15.72 7.81 8.99
CA LEU A 24 16.53 6.78 9.64
C LEU A 24 17.36 7.37 10.80
N ALA A 25 17.95 8.57 10.61
CA ALA A 25 18.71 9.26 11.64
C ALA A 25 17.86 9.61 12.86
N ALA A 26 16.61 10.07 12.65
CA ALA A 26 15.67 10.34 13.73
C ALA A 26 15.36 9.08 14.55
N ALA A 27 15.17 7.94 13.88
CA ALA A 27 14.99 6.64 14.55
C ALA A 27 16.25 6.19 15.32
N VAL A 28 17.45 6.37 14.75
CA VAL A 28 18.72 6.07 15.45
C VAL A 28 18.87 6.93 16.70
N GLN A 29 18.51 8.21 16.63
CA GLN A 29 18.57 9.12 17.77
C GLN A 29 17.55 8.76 18.86
N ALA A 30 16.33 8.39 18.48
CA ALA A 30 15.27 8.04 19.43
C ALA A 30 15.49 6.66 20.08
N TYR A 31 16.13 5.72 19.38
CA TYR A 31 16.34 4.35 19.83
C TYR A 31 17.82 3.92 19.72
N PRO A 32 18.75 4.59 20.42
CA PRO A 32 20.18 4.37 20.25
C PRO A 32 20.62 2.94 20.57
N GLU A 33 20.01 2.31 21.58
CA GLU A 33 20.33 0.92 21.95
C GLU A 33 19.94 -0.11 20.89
N VAL A 34 18.87 0.15 20.15
CA VAL A 34 18.43 -0.72 19.04
C VAL A 34 19.45 -0.69 17.92
N PHE A 35 19.98 0.50 17.61
CA PHE A 35 20.78 0.74 16.42
C PHE A 35 22.30 0.82 16.67
N LYS A 36 22.75 0.59 17.90
CA LYS A 36 24.17 0.74 18.31
C LYS A 36 25.17 0.00 17.44
N ALA A 37 24.81 -1.18 16.95
CA ALA A 37 25.71 -2.04 16.17
C ALA A 37 25.84 -1.65 14.69
N ILE A 38 24.98 -0.76 14.17
CA ILE A 38 24.94 -0.44 12.74
C ILE A 38 26.02 0.54 12.33
N GLN A 39 26.62 1.27 13.27
CA GLN A 39 27.53 2.38 12.99
C GLN A 39 26.92 3.35 11.98
N PHE A 40 25.70 3.81 12.27
CA PHE A 40 24.94 4.63 11.32
C PHE A 40 25.73 5.89 10.90
N PRO A 41 25.81 6.21 9.59
CA PRO A 41 26.58 7.35 9.11
C PRO A 41 26.10 8.67 9.73
N LYS A 42 27.03 9.53 10.14
CA LYS A 42 26.72 10.84 10.75
C LYS A 42 26.30 11.91 9.75
N GLN A 43 26.46 11.65 8.44
CA GLN A 43 26.18 12.59 7.37
C GLN A 43 25.45 11.89 6.21
N ALA A 44 24.50 12.60 5.59
CA ALA A 44 23.72 12.08 4.47
C ALA A 44 24.57 11.67 3.25
N ARG A 45 25.67 12.39 3.00
CA ARG A 45 26.62 12.06 1.93
C ARG A 45 27.24 10.67 2.11
N ASP A 46 27.62 10.34 3.33
CA ASP A 46 28.23 9.05 3.66
C ASP A 46 27.17 7.95 3.65
N PHE A 47 25.97 8.24 4.15
CA PHE A 47 24.82 7.35 4.00
C PHE A 47 24.55 7.00 2.54
N LYS A 48 24.51 7.98 1.63
CA LYS A 48 24.28 7.72 0.19
C LYS A 48 25.31 6.77 -0.42
N ARG A 49 26.58 6.85 0.01
CA ARG A 49 27.66 5.96 -0.45
C ARG A 49 27.56 4.55 0.12
N GLN A 50 26.99 4.41 1.32
CA GLN A 50 26.95 3.15 2.07
C GLN A 50 25.54 2.57 2.16
N TYR A 51 24.55 3.17 1.49
CA TYR A 51 23.12 2.92 1.72
C TYR A 51 22.77 1.44 1.55
N ALA A 52 23.33 0.79 0.53
CA ALA A 52 23.09 -0.62 0.21
C ALA A 52 23.54 -1.58 1.32
N ALA A 53 24.51 -1.17 2.14
CA ALA A 53 24.96 -1.94 3.30
C ALA A 53 24.27 -1.51 4.60
N VAL A 54 23.99 -0.21 4.77
CA VAL A 54 23.40 0.34 6.01
C VAL A 54 21.92 0.01 6.11
N LEU A 55 21.14 0.15 5.03
CA LEU A 55 19.68 -0.02 5.07
C LEU A 55 19.26 -1.45 5.46
N PRO A 56 19.83 -2.54 4.89
CA PRO A 56 19.48 -3.88 5.33
C PRO A 56 19.80 -4.14 6.80
N ARG A 57 20.91 -3.59 7.32
CA ARG A 57 21.30 -3.74 8.73
C ARG A 57 20.36 -2.95 9.65
N PHE A 58 19.93 -1.76 9.23
CA PHE A 58 18.93 -0.98 9.92
C PHE A 58 17.61 -1.75 10.03
N GLU A 59 17.10 -2.27 8.92
CA GLU A 59 15.84 -3.02 8.91
C GLU A 59 15.93 -4.32 9.70
N ALA A 60 17.05 -5.04 9.60
CA ALA A 60 17.31 -6.23 10.41
C ALA A 60 17.35 -5.91 11.92
N ALA A 61 17.93 -4.78 12.32
CA ALA A 61 17.90 -4.37 13.73
C ALA A 61 16.48 -4.03 14.18
N ARG A 62 15.72 -3.28 13.35
CA ARG A 62 14.34 -2.86 13.64
C ARG A 62 13.39 -4.04 13.79
N ILE A 63 13.38 -4.98 12.83
CA ILE A 63 12.38 -6.06 12.80
C ILE A 63 12.47 -7.01 14.01
N ASN A 64 13.66 -7.12 14.59
CA ASN A 64 13.93 -7.98 15.75
C ASN A 64 13.57 -7.33 17.10
N GLN A 65 13.06 -6.10 17.12
CA GLN A 65 12.69 -5.43 18.36
C GLN A 65 11.19 -5.61 18.71
N PRO A 66 10.86 -5.63 20.01
CA PRO A 66 9.48 -5.54 20.48
C PRO A 66 8.80 -4.23 20.04
N ASN A 67 9.51 -3.10 20.08
CA ASN A 67 9.00 -1.76 19.72
C ASN A 67 9.10 -1.43 18.22
N ARG A 68 9.24 -2.44 17.35
CA ARG A 68 9.37 -2.24 15.89
C ARG A 68 8.24 -1.44 15.25
N ALA A 69 7.03 -1.51 15.83
CA ALA A 69 5.86 -0.76 15.38
C ALA A 69 5.99 0.73 15.72
N ASP A 70 6.46 1.08 16.92
CA ASP A 70 6.71 2.46 17.32
C ASP A 70 7.84 3.09 16.50
N ILE A 71 8.88 2.32 16.18
CA ILE A 71 9.95 2.77 15.27
C ILE A 71 9.37 3.04 13.88
N ALA A 72 8.54 2.14 13.34
CA ALA A 72 7.91 2.32 12.04
C ALA A 72 6.99 3.56 12.01
N ARG A 73 6.24 3.80 13.09
CA ARG A 73 5.42 4.99 13.26
C ARG A 73 6.27 6.26 13.25
N LEU A 74 7.36 6.30 14.01
CA LEU A 74 8.29 7.44 14.01
C LEU A 74 8.86 7.71 12.61
N LEU A 75 9.24 6.66 11.86
CA LEU A 75 9.72 6.81 10.48
C LEU A 75 8.65 7.44 9.58
N ALA A 76 7.42 6.98 9.67
CA ALA A 76 6.29 7.50 8.89
C ALA A 76 5.94 8.95 9.25
N GLU A 77 5.86 9.28 10.55
CA GLU A 77 5.60 10.64 11.04
C GLU A 77 6.73 11.59 10.63
N THR A 78 7.99 11.14 10.72
CA THR A 78 9.15 11.93 10.28
C THR A 78 9.10 12.18 8.77
N PHE A 79 8.76 11.17 7.97
CA PHE A 79 8.59 11.33 6.53
C PHE A 79 7.46 12.31 6.19
N GLN A 80 6.31 12.16 6.83
CA GLN A 80 5.15 13.02 6.62
C GLN A 80 5.45 14.50 6.94
N ALA A 81 6.25 14.77 7.97
CA ALA A 81 6.69 16.13 8.30
C ALA A 81 7.54 16.80 7.20
N HIS A 82 8.05 16.04 6.22
CA HIS A 82 8.78 16.55 5.06
C HIS A 82 7.91 16.64 3.80
N LEU A 83 6.62 16.36 3.89
CA LEU A 83 5.67 16.52 2.80
C LEU A 83 4.91 17.84 2.92
N VAL A 84 4.87 18.57 1.81
CA VAL A 84 4.12 19.82 1.67
C VAL A 84 3.12 19.69 0.53
N TYR A 85 2.05 20.47 0.58
CA TYR A 85 1.19 20.71 -0.57
C TYR A 85 1.54 22.05 -1.20
N GLN A 86 1.92 22.01 -2.48
CA GLN A 86 2.20 23.20 -3.29
C GLN A 86 0.97 23.52 -4.13
N SER A 87 0.56 24.78 -4.15
CA SER A 87 -0.51 25.29 -5.01
C SER A 87 -0.18 26.71 -5.50
N ASP A 88 -1.10 27.30 -6.27
CA ASP A 88 -1.01 28.69 -6.72
C ASP A 88 -1.08 29.69 -5.55
N GLU A 89 -1.72 29.30 -4.44
CA GLU A 89 -1.84 30.12 -3.22
C GLU A 89 -0.58 30.05 -2.34
N GLY A 90 0.35 29.15 -2.67
CA GLY A 90 1.61 28.95 -1.96
C GLY A 90 1.80 27.52 -1.45
N THR A 91 2.71 27.39 -0.48
CA THR A 91 3.11 26.12 0.13
C THR A 91 2.56 26.03 1.55
N GLN A 92 1.94 24.90 1.89
CA GLN A 92 1.51 24.58 3.25
C GLN A 92 1.92 23.15 3.64
N SER A 93 1.89 22.82 4.93
CA SER A 93 2.15 21.44 5.34
C SER A 93 1.07 20.51 4.78
N LEU A 94 1.43 19.27 4.42
CA LEU A 94 0.43 18.31 3.94
C LEU A 94 -0.65 18.04 5.00
N GLN A 95 -0.29 18.07 6.29
CA GLN A 95 -1.23 17.86 7.38
C GLN A 95 -2.29 18.96 7.45
N ASP A 96 -1.89 20.23 7.33
CA ASP A 96 -2.83 21.37 7.37
C ASP A 96 -3.76 21.33 6.15
N HIS A 97 -3.23 20.99 4.98
CA HIS A 97 -4.04 20.83 3.77
C HIS A 97 -5.11 19.75 3.93
N LEU A 98 -4.73 18.56 4.42
CA LEU A 98 -5.64 17.44 4.65
C LEU A 98 -6.66 17.68 5.77
N ALA A 99 -6.43 18.65 6.65
CA ALA A 99 -7.38 19.03 7.69
C ALA A 99 -8.57 19.83 7.15
N THR A 100 -8.47 20.34 5.92
CA THR A 100 -9.55 21.08 5.25
C THR A 100 -10.45 20.09 4.50
N PRO A 101 -11.77 20.07 4.76
CA PRO A 101 -12.69 19.23 4.01
C PRO A 101 -12.67 19.56 2.52
N SER A 102 -12.61 18.52 1.70
CA SER A 102 -12.64 18.64 0.26
C SER A 102 -14.03 18.41 -0.32
N GLN A 103 -14.15 18.72 -1.61
CA GLN A 103 -15.36 18.40 -2.37
C GLN A 103 -15.41 16.89 -2.66
N ALA A 104 -16.61 16.32 -2.58
CA ALA A 104 -16.80 14.92 -2.92
C ALA A 104 -16.43 14.66 -4.39
N LEU A 105 -15.75 13.54 -4.64
CA LEU A 105 -15.36 13.14 -5.98
C LEU A 105 -16.59 12.93 -6.87
N PRO A 106 -16.57 13.39 -8.14
CA PRO A 106 -17.62 13.10 -9.10
C PRO A 106 -17.48 11.65 -9.58
N LEU A 107 -18.13 10.73 -8.88
CA LEU A 107 -18.04 9.30 -9.15
C LEU A 107 -19.05 8.86 -10.22
N GLU A 108 -18.57 8.13 -11.22
CA GLU A 108 -19.38 7.27 -12.08
C GLU A 108 -19.54 5.89 -11.44
N ARG A 109 -20.52 5.12 -11.93
CA ARG A 109 -20.80 3.77 -11.43
C ARG A 109 -20.95 2.75 -12.55
N LEU A 110 -20.19 1.67 -12.45
CA LEU A 110 -20.44 0.41 -13.15
C LEU A 110 -21.11 -0.56 -12.17
N PRO A 111 -22.34 -1.03 -12.42
CA PRO A 111 -22.93 -2.07 -11.59
C PRO A 111 -22.26 -3.42 -11.83
N GLY A 112 -22.41 -4.32 -10.85
CA GLY A 112 -22.16 -5.75 -11.06
C GLY A 112 -23.07 -6.29 -12.18
N ASN A 113 -22.57 -7.25 -12.93
CA ASN A 113 -23.26 -7.88 -14.06
C ASN A 113 -23.26 -9.41 -14.01
N CYS A 114 -22.67 -10.02 -12.97
CA CYS A 114 -22.72 -11.46 -12.75
C CYS A 114 -22.97 -11.79 -11.27
N GLN A 115 -23.20 -13.08 -10.98
CA GLN A 115 -23.23 -13.54 -9.60
C GLN A 115 -21.82 -13.44 -8.99
N PRO A 116 -21.69 -12.92 -7.76
CA PRO A 116 -20.44 -12.95 -7.00
C PRO A 116 -19.91 -14.36 -6.78
N GLY A 117 -18.59 -14.48 -6.69
CA GLY A 117 -17.92 -15.72 -6.32
C GLY A 117 -16.60 -15.87 -7.04
N TRP A 118 -15.52 -15.42 -6.41
CA TRP A 118 -14.18 -15.60 -6.95
C TRP A 118 -13.57 -16.91 -6.46
N GLN A 119 -13.15 -17.75 -7.38
CA GLN A 119 -12.41 -18.97 -7.06
C GLN A 119 -10.90 -18.70 -7.10
N PRO A 120 -10.15 -18.89 -5.99
CA PRO A 120 -8.70 -18.80 -6.02
C PRO A 120 -8.11 -19.92 -6.88
N ASN A 121 -7.13 -19.58 -7.72
CA ASN A 121 -6.30 -20.57 -8.36
C ASN A 121 -5.23 -21.04 -7.36
N LEU A 122 -5.27 -22.32 -7.02
CA LEU A 122 -4.33 -22.96 -6.09
C LEU A 122 -3.19 -23.70 -6.82
N HIS A 123 -2.87 -23.32 -8.05
CA HIS A 123 -1.69 -23.78 -8.76
C HIS A 123 -0.48 -22.92 -8.40
N PHE A 124 0.50 -23.50 -7.69
CA PHE A 124 1.71 -22.80 -7.28
C PHE A 124 2.87 -23.78 -7.09
N LEU A 125 4.09 -23.38 -7.47
CA LEU A 125 5.27 -24.27 -7.52
C LEU A 125 5.07 -25.49 -8.45
N ASP A 126 4.52 -25.24 -9.64
CA ASP A 126 4.28 -26.27 -10.68
C ASP A 126 3.41 -27.45 -10.22
N GLN A 127 2.54 -27.22 -9.24
CA GLN A 127 1.59 -28.22 -8.74
C GLN A 127 0.29 -27.57 -8.24
N ASP A 128 -0.78 -28.36 -8.26
CA ASP A 128 -2.07 -27.99 -7.68
C ASP A 128 -2.11 -28.33 -6.18
N TRP A 129 -2.61 -27.40 -5.39
CA TRP A 129 -2.82 -27.57 -3.96
C TRP A 129 -4.29 -27.83 -3.65
N ALA A 130 -4.56 -28.77 -2.75
CA ALA A 130 -5.92 -29.19 -2.42
C ALA A 130 -6.75 -28.08 -1.73
N ASP A 131 -6.10 -27.28 -0.88
CA ASP A 131 -6.72 -26.21 -0.12
C ASP A 131 -5.67 -25.15 0.31
N LEU A 132 -6.14 -24.03 0.86
CA LEU A 132 -5.28 -22.93 1.31
C LEU A 132 -4.41 -23.32 2.51
N THR A 133 -4.84 -24.29 3.34
CA THR A 133 -4.06 -24.77 4.50
C THR A 133 -2.80 -25.48 4.03
N ARG A 134 -2.92 -26.41 3.08
CA ARG A 134 -1.79 -27.14 2.49
C ARG A 134 -0.84 -26.22 1.72
N LEU A 135 -1.39 -25.28 0.95
CA LEU A 135 -0.59 -24.26 0.29
C LEU A 135 0.16 -23.41 1.33
N GLY A 136 -0.51 -22.97 2.39
CA GLY A 136 0.09 -22.18 3.48
C GLY A 136 1.22 -22.91 4.21
N GLU A 137 1.06 -24.20 4.49
CA GLU A 137 2.11 -25.06 5.03
C GLU A 137 3.36 -25.08 4.13
N ALA A 138 3.17 -25.31 2.84
CA ALA A 138 4.26 -25.38 1.87
C ALA A 138 4.99 -24.04 1.70
N LEU A 139 4.23 -22.95 1.56
CA LEU A 139 4.78 -21.59 1.46
C LEU A 139 5.56 -21.21 2.72
N SER A 140 5.04 -21.54 3.90
CA SER A 140 5.70 -21.25 5.18
C SER A 140 6.98 -22.06 5.33
N SER A 141 6.97 -23.36 4.97
CA SER A 141 8.17 -24.22 5.04
C SER A 141 9.33 -23.72 4.15
N LYS A 142 9.00 -22.99 3.07
CA LYS A 142 9.97 -22.40 2.14
C LYS A 142 10.32 -20.95 2.48
N ASN A 143 9.85 -20.42 3.61
CA ASN A 143 10.02 -19.03 4.04
C ASN A 143 9.48 -18.00 3.02
N VAL A 144 8.46 -18.37 2.24
CA VAL A 144 7.80 -17.46 1.28
C VAL A 144 6.79 -16.55 1.99
N ILE A 145 6.11 -17.09 3.01
CA ILE A 145 5.13 -16.35 3.83
C ILE A 145 5.49 -16.41 5.31
N SER A 146 4.98 -15.44 6.08
CA SER A 146 5.10 -15.42 7.53
C SER A 146 4.20 -16.45 8.20
N ARG A 147 4.46 -16.74 9.48
CA ARG A 147 3.58 -17.58 10.31
C ARG A 147 2.16 -17.01 10.42
N ASP A 148 2.04 -15.69 10.51
CA ASP A 148 0.74 -15.03 10.63
C ASP A 148 -0.04 -15.12 9.30
N ALA A 149 0.64 -14.99 8.16
CA ALA A 149 0.04 -15.22 6.85
C ALA A 149 -0.44 -16.67 6.70
N LYS A 150 0.33 -17.66 7.15
CA LYS A 150 -0.13 -19.05 7.20
C LYS A 150 -1.40 -19.17 8.05
N THR A 151 -1.40 -18.58 9.25
CA THR A 151 -2.55 -18.62 10.17
C THR A 151 -3.80 -18.02 9.53
N ALA A 152 -3.66 -16.95 8.75
CA ALA A 152 -4.76 -16.36 8.00
C ALA A 152 -5.30 -17.29 6.90
N LEU A 153 -4.43 -18.01 6.18
CA LEU A 153 -4.85 -19.00 5.17
C LEU A 153 -5.60 -20.19 5.81
N ASP A 154 -5.11 -20.67 6.95
CA ASP A 154 -5.77 -21.72 7.73
C ASP A 154 -7.16 -21.25 8.20
N TRP A 155 -7.24 -20.00 8.70
CA TRP A 155 -8.50 -19.39 9.11
C TRP A 155 -9.48 -19.27 7.95
N LEU A 156 -9.04 -18.83 6.77
CA LEU A 156 -9.91 -18.71 5.59
C LEU A 156 -10.49 -20.07 5.18
N THR A 157 -9.70 -21.14 5.21
CA THR A 157 -10.19 -22.49 4.87
C THR A 157 -11.33 -22.92 5.80
N GLN A 158 -11.27 -22.52 7.07
CA GLN A 158 -12.25 -22.91 8.09
C GLN A 158 -13.50 -22.01 8.15
N ASN A 159 -13.39 -20.78 7.67
CA ASN A 159 -14.42 -19.74 7.86
C ASN A 159 -15.08 -19.26 6.56
N LEU A 160 -14.69 -19.81 5.41
CA LEU A 160 -15.42 -19.60 4.17
C LEU A 160 -16.58 -20.59 4.07
N ASP A 161 -17.80 -20.07 3.84
CA ASP A 161 -19.01 -20.88 3.63
C ASP A 161 -18.83 -21.87 2.47
N ASN A 162 -18.08 -21.47 1.44
CA ASN A 162 -17.59 -22.33 0.38
C ASN A 162 -16.07 -22.20 0.29
N PRO A 163 -15.28 -23.21 0.69
CA PRO A 163 -13.81 -23.12 0.69
C PRO A 163 -13.21 -22.95 -0.71
N GLN A 164 -14.00 -23.14 -1.78
CA GLN A 164 -13.58 -22.93 -3.17
C GLN A 164 -14.00 -21.57 -3.73
N HIS A 165 -14.86 -20.80 -3.06
CA HIS A 165 -15.34 -19.52 -3.56
C HIS A 165 -15.31 -18.46 -2.46
N VAL A 166 -14.63 -17.35 -2.74
CA VAL A 166 -14.65 -16.17 -1.90
C VAL A 166 -15.79 -15.27 -2.35
N ASP A 167 -16.69 -14.97 -1.41
CA ASP A 167 -17.77 -14.00 -1.56
C ASP A 167 -17.51 -12.82 -0.62
N LEU A 168 -17.38 -11.63 -1.22
CA LEU A 168 -17.18 -10.34 -0.57
C LEU A 168 -18.38 -9.41 -0.80
N SER A 169 -19.54 -9.95 -1.14
CA SER A 169 -20.80 -9.21 -1.20
C SER A 169 -21.00 -8.39 0.07
N GLN A 170 -21.55 -7.17 -0.07
CA GLN A 170 -21.74 -6.20 1.01
C GLN A 170 -20.44 -5.60 1.60
N ARG A 171 -19.25 -6.01 1.11
CA ARG A 171 -17.99 -5.35 1.49
C ARG A 171 -17.71 -4.18 0.57
N LYS A 172 -17.22 -3.09 1.15
CA LYS A 172 -16.75 -1.90 0.43
C LYS A 172 -15.24 -1.86 0.54
N ILE A 173 -14.55 -1.73 -0.60
CA ILE A 173 -13.09 -1.74 -0.66
C ILE A 173 -12.64 -0.49 -1.43
N VAL A 174 -11.71 0.26 -0.84
CA VAL A 174 -11.04 1.37 -1.52
C VAL A 174 -9.68 0.86 -1.99
N ILE A 175 -9.36 1.08 -3.26
CA ILE A 175 -8.07 0.69 -3.82
C ILE A 175 -7.42 1.91 -4.45
N PHE A 176 -6.25 2.27 -3.92
CA PHE A 176 -5.37 3.29 -4.48
C PHE A 176 -4.39 2.63 -5.46
N GLY A 177 -4.26 3.18 -6.66
CA GLY A 177 -3.53 2.51 -7.75
C GLY A 177 -4.26 1.26 -8.22
N ALA A 178 -5.59 1.36 -8.35
CA ALA A 178 -6.47 0.23 -8.65
C ALA A 178 -6.18 -0.47 -9.99
N SER A 179 -5.46 0.19 -10.90
CA SER A 179 -5.02 -0.37 -12.19
C SER A 179 -3.66 -1.07 -12.15
N ALA A 180 -2.93 -0.98 -11.03
CA ALA A 180 -1.59 -1.54 -10.93
C ALA A 180 -1.60 -3.06 -11.17
N GLU A 181 -0.55 -3.58 -11.80
CA GLU A 181 -0.45 -5.01 -12.17
C GLU A 181 -0.69 -5.96 -10.98
N MET A 182 -0.19 -5.57 -9.81
CA MET A 182 -0.32 -6.37 -8.59
C MET A 182 -1.57 -6.04 -7.76
N ALA A 183 -2.42 -5.11 -8.22
CA ALA A 183 -3.63 -4.76 -7.49
C ALA A 183 -4.64 -5.92 -7.57
N PRO A 184 -5.18 -6.40 -6.42
CA PRO A 184 -6.16 -7.49 -6.39
C PRO A 184 -7.58 -7.05 -6.81
N THR A 185 -7.69 -5.94 -7.56
CA THR A 185 -8.95 -5.27 -7.88
C THR A 185 -9.92 -6.19 -8.62
N ALA A 186 -9.43 -6.94 -9.61
CA ALA A 186 -10.26 -7.86 -10.38
C ALA A 186 -10.77 -9.02 -9.51
N GLN A 187 -9.94 -9.55 -8.62
CA GLN A 187 -10.31 -10.63 -7.71
C GLN A 187 -11.36 -10.16 -6.69
N PHE A 188 -11.17 -8.99 -6.10
CA PHE A 188 -12.16 -8.40 -5.19
C PHE A 188 -13.49 -8.10 -5.90
N ASN A 189 -13.44 -7.61 -7.14
CA ASN A 189 -14.65 -7.33 -7.90
C ASN A 189 -15.39 -8.62 -8.29
N ALA A 190 -14.67 -9.65 -8.74
CA ALA A 190 -15.23 -10.96 -9.02
C ALA A 190 -15.85 -11.61 -7.76
N ALA A 191 -15.24 -11.36 -6.59
CA ALA A 191 -15.77 -11.82 -5.31
C ALA A 191 -17.04 -11.06 -4.87
N GLY A 192 -17.44 -9.95 -5.52
CA GLY A 192 -18.67 -9.23 -5.17
C GLY A 192 -18.48 -7.93 -4.37
N ALA A 193 -17.24 -7.50 -4.13
CA ALA A 193 -17.01 -6.26 -3.40
C ALA A 193 -17.47 -5.02 -4.20
N GLU A 194 -18.04 -4.04 -3.50
CA GLU A 194 -18.22 -2.69 -4.05
C GLU A 194 -16.87 -1.94 -3.95
N ILE A 195 -16.31 -1.56 -5.09
CA ILE A 195 -14.98 -0.99 -5.16
C ILE A 195 -15.04 0.52 -5.42
N LEU A 196 -14.35 1.30 -4.61
CA LEU A 196 -13.92 2.64 -4.99
C LEU A 196 -12.54 2.55 -5.66
N TRP A 197 -12.52 2.77 -6.97
CA TRP A 197 -11.36 2.75 -7.83
C TRP A 197 -10.74 4.15 -7.87
N LEU A 198 -9.54 4.30 -7.31
CA LEU A 198 -8.77 5.53 -7.36
C LEU A 198 -7.46 5.26 -8.09
N ASP A 199 -7.37 5.76 -9.31
CA ASP A 199 -6.24 5.59 -10.20
C ASP A 199 -6.20 6.73 -11.22
N LEU A 200 -5.05 6.96 -11.82
CA LEU A 200 -4.86 7.94 -12.91
C LEU A 200 -5.67 7.57 -14.16
N ALA A 201 -6.05 6.31 -14.32
CA ALA A 201 -6.86 5.83 -15.44
C ALA A 201 -8.21 5.27 -15.00
N ALA A 202 -9.20 5.38 -15.88
CA ALA A 202 -10.49 4.71 -15.72
C ALA A 202 -10.37 3.17 -15.75
N PRO A 203 -11.33 2.43 -15.17
CA PRO A 203 -11.30 0.96 -15.08
C PRO A 203 -11.68 0.26 -16.39
N THR A 204 -10.99 0.56 -17.50
CA THR A 204 -11.35 0.07 -18.86
C THR A 204 -11.46 -1.46 -18.95
N MET A 205 -10.52 -2.18 -18.34
CA MET A 205 -10.52 -3.65 -18.30
C MET A 205 -11.75 -4.21 -17.57
N LEU A 206 -12.14 -3.60 -16.45
CA LEU A 206 -13.33 -4.04 -15.72
C LEU A 206 -14.60 -3.57 -16.40
N ALA A 207 -14.62 -2.40 -17.03
CA ALA A 207 -15.75 -1.93 -17.84
C ALA A 207 -16.07 -2.90 -18.98
N ALA A 208 -15.03 -3.44 -19.64
CA ALA A 208 -15.17 -4.46 -20.67
C ALA A 208 -15.44 -5.88 -20.14
N SER A 209 -15.29 -6.12 -18.84
CA SER A 209 -15.48 -7.45 -18.24
C SER A 209 -16.94 -7.91 -18.28
N GLU A 210 -17.17 -9.12 -18.80
CA GLU A 210 -18.46 -9.81 -18.71
C GLU A 210 -18.73 -10.39 -17.32
N ARG A 211 -17.73 -10.36 -16.42
CA ARG A 211 -17.80 -10.95 -15.08
C ARG A 211 -17.37 -9.95 -14.02
N ARG A 212 -18.30 -9.07 -13.63
CA ARG A 212 -18.21 -8.18 -12.47
C ARG A 212 -19.21 -8.65 -11.42
N GLY A 213 -18.70 -9.24 -10.34
CA GLY A 213 -19.54 -9.67 -9.22
C GLY A 213 -20.07 -8.49 -8.41
N GLY A 214 -19.26 -7.46 -8.22
CA GLY A 214 -19.62 -6.24 -7.49
C GLY A 214 -19.61 -4.98 -8.34
N GLY A 215 -20.10 -3.87 -7.77
CA GLY A 215 -20.05 -2.54 -8.39
C GLY A 215 -18.67 -1.89 -8.31
N ILE A 216 -18.42 -0.95 -9.22
CA ILE A 216 -17.21 -0.12 -9.26
C ILE A 216 -17.64 1.33 -9.34
N GLN A 217 -17.09 2.15 -8.45
CA GLN A 217 -17.20 3.60 -8.47
C GLN A 217 -15.83 4.19 -8.81
N TYR A 218 -15.77 5.14 -9.73
CA TYR A 218 -14.51 5.69 -10.24
C TYR A 218 -14.71 7.13 -10.72
N VAL A 219 -13.62 7.88 -10.86
CA VAL A 219 -13.62 9.20 -11.53
C VAL A 219 -13.35 8.98 -13.02
N ALA A 220 -14.21 9.51 -13.89
CA ALA A 220 -14.19 9.23 -15.34
C ALA A 220 -12.84 9.54 -16.01
N ASP A 221 -12.27 10.68 -15.67
CA ASP A 221 -10.98 11.16 -16.20
C ASP A 221 -9.77 10.68 -15.38
N GLY A 222 -9.99 9.74 -14.46
CA GLY A 222 -9.00 9.35 -13.46
C GLY A 222 -8.86 10.35 -12.33
N PHE A 223 -8.11 9.97 -11.30
CA PHE A 223 -7.89 10.78 -10.11
C PHE A 223 -6.45 10.62 -9.60
N ASN A 224 -5.77 11.75 -9.43
CA ASN A 224 -4.41 11.79 -8.92
C ASN A 224 -4.40 12.32 -7.48
N LEU A 225 -4.31 11.40 -6.52
CA LEU A 225 -4.18 11.74 -5.10
C LEU A 225 -2.91 12.55 -4.78
N LEU A 226 -1.91 12.58 -5.65
CA LEU A 226 -0.73 13.41 -5.44
C LEU A 226 -0.99 14.87 -5.82
N THR A 227 -1.93 15.17 -6.70
CA THR A 227 -2.29 16.57 -7.04
C THR A 227 -3.57 17.02 -6.35
N GLN A 228 -4.42 16.09 -5.96
CA GLN A 228 -5.70 16.33 -5.26
C GLN A 228 -5.86 15.31 -4.12
N PRO A 229 -5.12 15.47 -3.01
CA PRO A 229 -5.08 14.48 -1.92
C PRO A 229 -6.32 14.46 -1.02
N ALA A 230 -7.12 15.52 -1.07
CA ALA A 230 -8.42 15.62 -0.44
C ALA A 230 -9.40 16.15 -1.48
#